data_AF-A0A954UUE9-F1
#
_entry.id   AF-A0A954UUE9-F1
#
_cell.length_a   1.000
_cell.length_b   1.000
_cell.length_c   1.000
_cell.angle_alpha   90.00
_cell.angle_beta   90.00
_cell.angle_gamma   90.00
#
_symmetry.space_group_name_H-M   'P 1'
#
loop_
_entity.id
_entity.type
_entity.pdbx_description
1 polymer ?
#
loop_
_entity_poly.entity_id
_entity_poly.type
_entity_poly.pdbx_seq_one_letter_code
_entity_poly.pdbx_strand_id
1 'polypeptide(L)'
;MKLFAVICALCVALCWGMYGPTLANARSPNREWGPFKPYIFIGVAYVVIAIIGGAIMMKVAFNDNFDYTGKYQPAMKWGFLSGCLGALGALALTFSLTKAGGKPSYVMPIVFGGAVTVNAIAAYLTLHKGETVNPLMWLGMAMVALGICLTAGYTPHGHPPAKPGAAPHADASSQADGASQGDPPSLEKH
;
A
#
# COMPACT_ATOMS: atom_id res chain seq x y z
N MET A 1 2.07 -27.58 -14.33
CA MET A 1 1.61 -26.95 -13.07
C MET A 1 2.58 -25.89 -12.53
N LYS A 2 3.90 -26.11 -12.49
CA LYS A 2 4.86 -25.11 -11.96
C LYS A 2 4.94 -23.81 -12.79
N LEU A 3 4.85 -23.89 -14.12
CA LEU A 3 4.93 -22.71 -14.99
C LEU A 3 3.75 -21.74 -14.78
N PHE A 4 2.53 -22.25 -14.62
CA PHE A 4 1.35 -21.42 -14.33
C PHE A 4 1.50 -20.67 -13.00
N ALA A 5 1.98 -21.36 -11.95
CA ALA A 5 2.27 -20.72 -10.66
C ALA A 5 3.33 -19.61 -10.78
N VAL A 6 4.38 -19.83 -11.60
CA VAL A 6 5.41 -18.81 -11.87
C VAL A 6 4.81 -17.61 -12.61
N ILE A 7 3.95 -17.84 -13.61
CA ILE A 7 3.27 -16.75 -14.33
C ILE A 7 2.40 -15.93 -13.37
N CYS A 8 1.60 -16.59 -12.52
CA CYS A 8 0.81 -15.89 -11.49
C CYS A 8 1.69 -15.09 -10.53
N ALA A 9 2.84 -15.64 -10.11
CA ALA A 9 3.79 -14.94 -9.24
C ALA A 9 4.39 -13.70 -9.95
N LEU A 10 4.70 -13.79 -11.24
CA LEU A 10 5.17 -12.65 -12.03
C LEU A 10 4.07 -11.58 -12.17
N CYS A 11 2.80 -11.97 -12.36
CA CYS A 11 1.68 -11.02 -12.34
C CYS A 11 1.58 -10.29 -11.00
N VAL A 12 1.75 -11.01 -9.88
CA VAL A 12 1.78 -10.39 -8.54
C VAL A 12 2.94 -9.39 -8.43
N ALA A 13 4.13 -9.77 -8.90
CA ALA A 13 5.29 -8.88 -8.90
C ALA A 13 5.06 -7.61 -9.75
N LEU A 14 4.39 -7.73 -10.90
CA LEU A 14 4.01 -6.59 -11.73
C LEU A 14 3.00 -5.67 -11.02
N CYS A 15 1.93 -6.24 -10.44
CA CYS A 15 0.93 -5.46 -9.71
C CYS A 15 1.56 -4.69 -8.53
N TRP A 16 2.42 -5.34 -7.75
CA TRP A 16 3.12 -4.70 -6.63
C TRP A 16 4.22 -3.73 -7.08
N GLY A 17 4.87 -3.97 -8.22
CA GLY A 17 5.81 -3.03 -8.82
C GLY A 17 5.11 -1.73 -9.26
N MET A 18 3.95 -1.85 -9.91
CA MET A 18 3.14 -0.71 -10.37
C MET A 18 2.41 0.01 -9.24
N TYR A 19 2.27 -0.61 -8.06
CA TYR A 19 1.70 0.02 -6.87
C TYR A 19 2.45 1.28 -6.46
N GLY A 20 3.79 1.30 -6.55
CA GLY A 20 4.59 2.48 -6.19
C GLY A 20 4.23 3.74 -7.00
N PRO A 21 4.32 3.69 -8.35
CA PRO A 21 3.95 4.81 -9.22
C PRO A 21 2.48 5.21 -9.11
N THR A 22 1.55 4.26 -9.04
CA THR A 22 0.11 4.57 -8.90
C THR A 22 -0.19 5.24 -7.56
N LEU A 23 0.47 4.82 -6.47
CA LEU A 23 0.38 5.48 -5.16
C LEU A 23 1.00 6.88 -5.18
N ALA A 24 2.08 7.10 -5.95
CA ALA A 24 2.65 8.43 -6.10
C ALA A 24 1.67 9.40 -6.77
N ASN A 25 0.94 8.95 -7.80
CA ASN A 25 -0.10 9.73 -8.47
C ASN A 25 -1.32 10.01 -7.59
N ALA A 26 -1.64 9.11 -6.65
CA ALA A 26 -2.74 9.32 -5.70
C ALA A 26 -2.41 10.34 -4.59
N ARG A 27 -1.14 10.71 -4.42
CA ARG A 27 -0.72 11.70 -3.41
C ARG A 27 -1.06 13.11 -3.88
N SER A 28 -1.35 13.98 -2.92
CA SER A 28 -1.53 15.39 -3.23
C SER A 28 -0.23 16.00 -3.75
N PRO A 29 -0.22 16.61 -4.95
CA PRO A 29 0.96 17.30 -5.49
C PRO A 29 1.44 18.43 -4.59
N ASN A 30 0.49 19.14 -3.94
CA ASN A 30 0.76 20.32 -3.10
C ASN A 30 0.53 20.08 -1.60
N ARG A 31 0.43 18.82 -1.15
CA ARG A 31 0.05 18.45 0.24
C ARG A 31 -1.29 19.02 0.70
N GLU A 32 -2.23 19.25 -0.21
CA GLU A 32 -3.61 19.71 0.04
C GLU A 32 -4.44 18.71 0.86
N TRP A 33 -4.11 17.42 0.83
CA TRP A 33 -4.76 16.40 1.64
C TRP A 33 -3.79 15.40 2.24
N GLY A 34 -4.21 14.84 3.38
CA GLY A 34 -3.44 13.85 4.12
C GLY A 34 -3.24 12.55 3.33
N PRO A 35 -2.13 11.84 3.59
CA PRO A 35 -1.80 10.57 2.93
C PRO A 35 -2.80 9.44 3.20
N PHE A 36 -3.62 9.58 4.24
CA PHE A 36 -4.65 8.61 4.59
C PHE A 36 -5.90 8.70 3.70
N LYS A 37 -6.10 9.81 2.96
CA LYS A 37 -7.24 9.94 2.05
C LYS A 37 -7.18 8.90 0.90
N PRO A 38 -6.04 8.71 0.21
CA PRO A 38 -5.86 7.56 -0.69
C PRO A 38 -5.89 6.21 0.02
N TYR A 39 -5.36 6.12 1.25
CA TYR A 39 -5.29 4.86 2.00
C TYR A 39 -6.67 4.25 2.26
N ILE A 40 -7.69 5.06 2.56
CA ILE A 40 -9.07 4.57 2.72
C ILE A 40 -9.57 3.90 1.43
N PHE A 41 -9.33 4.49 0.26
CA PHE A 41 -9.74 3.89 -1.01
C PHE A 41 -8.95 2.62 -1.35
N ILE A 42 -7.69 2.52 -0.94
CA ILE A 42 -6.92 1.27 -1.02
C ILE A 42 -7.56 0.20 -0.14
N GLY A 43 -7.97 0.57 1.08
CA GLY A 43 -8.71 -0.32 1.99
C GLY A 43 -10.05 -0.80 1.40
N VAL A 44 -10.83 0.10 0.79
CA VAL A 44 -12.08 -0.26 0.10
C VAL A 44 -11.80 -1.24 -1.04
N ALA A 45 -10.78 -1.00 -1.86
CA ALA A 45 -10.40 -1.91 -2.93
C ALA A 45 -10.03 -3.30 -2.37
N TYR A 46 -9.33 -3.36 -1.23
CA TYR A 46 -8.99 -4.64 -0.59
C TYR A 46 -10.23 -5.40 -0.12
N VAL A 47 -11.20 -4.72 0.50
CA VAL A 47 -12.47 -5.34 0.93
C VAL A 47 -13.23 -5.89 -0.27
N VAL A 48 -13.40 -5.07 -1.32
CA VAL A 48 -14.15 -5.44 -2.52
C VAL A 48 -13.50 -6.63 -3.22
N ILE A 49 -12.20 -6.57 -3.51
CA ILE A 49 -11.49 -7.62 -4.24
C ILE A 49 -11.36 -8.89 -3.39
N ALA A 50 -11.06 -8.78 -2.10
CA ALA A 50 -10.90 -9.96 -1.24
C ALA A 50 -12.22 -10.73 -1.07
N ILE A 51 -13.34 -10.03 -0.85
CA ILE A 51 -14.64 -10.68 -0.64
C ILE A 51 -15.20 -11.19 -1.97
N ILE A 52 -15.30 -10.33 -2.99
CA ILE A 52 -15.93 -10.70 -4.27
C ILE A 52 -15.04 -11.68 -5.03
N GLY A 53 -13.75 -11.37 -5.16
CA GLY A 53 -12.79 -12.23 -5.85
C GLY A 53 -12.65 -13.59 -5.15
N GLY A 54 -12.58 -13.60 -3.82
CA GLY A 54 -12.54 -14.82 -3.02
C GLY A 54 -13.79 -15.68 -3.23
N ALA A 55 -14.98 -15.09 -3.15
CA ALA A 55 -16.26 -15.79 -3.35
C ALA A 55 -16.40 -16.36 -4.77
N ILE A 56 -15.99 -15.62 -5.80
CA ILE A 56 -15.99 -16.09 -7.19
C ILE A 56 -15.05 -17.27 -7.35
N MET A 57 -13.82 -17.17 -6.85
CA MET A 57 -12.84 -18.26 -6.97
C MET A 57 -13.31 -19.51 -6.22
N MET A 58 -13.89 -19.35 -5.04
CA MET A 58 -14.44 -20.46 -4.26
C MET A 58 -15.53 -21.20 -5.03
N LYS A 59 -16.47 -20.47 -5.64
CA LYS A 59 -17.61 -21.05 -6.36
C LYS A 59 -17.26 -21.59 -7.74
N VAL A 60 -16.44 -20.85 -8.51
CA VAL A 60 -16.21 -21.13 -9.93
C VAL A 60 -14.96 -21.97 -10.16
N ALA A 61 -13.88 -21.72 -9.43
CA ALA A 61 -12.61 -22.41 -9.65
C ALA A 61 -12.46 -23.68 -8.79
N PHE A 62 -13.00 -23.66 -7.57
CA PHE A 62 -12.83 -24.76 -6.61
C PHE A 62 -14.12 -25.52 -6.28
N ASN A 63 -15.28 -25.04 -6.74
CA ASN A 63 -16.60 -25.62 -6.50
C ASN A 63 -16.85 -25.98 -5.02
N ASP A 64 -16.46 -25.07 -4.13
CA ASP A 64 -16.53 -25.26 -2.68
C ASP A 64 -17.74 -24.54 -2.07
N ASN A 65 -18.14 -24.93 -0.87
CA ASN A 65 -19.32 -24.43 -0.16
C ASN A 65 -18.93 -23.39 0.89
N PHE A 66 -19.79 -22.40 1.13
CA PHE A 66 -19.60 -21.37 2.18
C PHE A 66 -19.80 -21.88 3.62
N ASP A 67 -19.60 -23.18 3.86
CA ASP A 67 -19.68 -23.77 5.19
C ASP A 67 -18.33 -23.63 5.90
N TYR A 68 -18.30 -22.86 6.97
CA TYR A 68 -17.10 -22.64 7.79
C TYR A 68 -17.15 -23.41 9.11
N THR A 69 -18.10 -24.34 9.30
CA THR A 69 -18.27 -25.09 10.54
C THR A 69 -17.38 -26.34 10.60
N GLY A 70 -17.13 -26.86 11.81
CA GLY A 70 -16.34 -28.07 12.03
C GLY A 70 -14.91 -27.98 11.49
N LYS A 71 -14.59 -28.81 10.48
CA LYS A 71 -13.25 -28.96 9.89
C LYS A 71 -12.68 -27.69 9.24
N TYR A 72 -13.53 -26.72 8.91
CA TYR A 72 -13.14 -25.47 8.25
C TYR A 72 -12.83 -24.31 9.23
N GLN A 73 -13.05 -24.52 10.54
CA GLN A 73 -12.76 -23.53 11.58
C GLN A 73 -11.29 -23.04 11.59
N PRO A 74 -10.28 -23.90 11.38
CA PRO A 74 -8.90 -23.44 11.29
C PRO A 74 -8.68 -22.51 10.10
N ALA A 75 -9.29 -22.78 8.94
CA ALA A 75 -9.17 -21.94 7.75
C ALA A 75 -9.72 -20.53 8.01
N MET A 76 -10.85 -20.42 8.71
CA MET A 76 -11.42 -19.15 9.13
C MET A 76 -10.49 -18.40 10.09
N LYS A 77 -9.97 -19.06 11.14
CA LYS A 77 -9.11 -18.43 12.15
C LYS A 77 -7.76 -17.99 11.60
N TRP A 78 -7.07 -18.87 10.87
CA TRP A 78 -5.77 -18.57 10.28
C TRP A 78 -5.89 -17.59 9.10
N GLY A 79 -6.97 -17.67 8.33
CA GLY A 79 -7.28 -16.70 7.28
C GLY A 79 -7.49 -15.30 7.86
N PHE A 80 -8.27 -15.18 8.94
CA PHE A 80 -8.47 -13.89 9.63
C PHE A 80 -7.17 -13.35 10.22
N LEU A 81 -6.38 -14.19 10.91
CA LEU A 81 -5.10 -13.78 11.48
C LEU A 81 -4.11 -13.32 10.40
N SER A 82 -4.03 -14.04 9.28
CA SER A 82 -3.23 -13.65 8.12
C SER A 82 -3.68 -12.31 7.55
N GLY A 83 -5.00 -12.09 7.42
CA GLY A 83 -5.58 -10.80 7.00
C GLY A 83 -5.20 -9.65 7.93
N CYS A 84 -5.24 -9.86 9.25
CA CYS A 84 -4.82 -8.87 10.23
C CYS A 84 -3.33 -8.52 10.09
N LEU A 85 -2.46 -9.51 9.93
CA LEU A 85 -1.02 -9.28 9.71
C LEU A 85 -0.76 -8.49 8.42
N GLY A 86 -1.49 -8.80 7.34
CA GLY A 86 -1.42 -8.06 6.08
C GLY A 86 -1.88 -6.61 6.21
N ALA A 87 -3.01 -6.37 6.90
CA ALA A 87 -3.54 -5.03 7.13
C ALA A 87 -2.60 -4.16 7.98
N LEU A 88 -2.04 -4.73 9.05
CA LEU A 88 -1.03 -4.05 9.89
C LEU A 88 0.24 -3.74 9.08
N GLY A 89 0.70 -4.66 8.23
CA GLY A 89 1.82 -4.42 7.33
C GLY A 89 1.56 -3.28 6.35
N ALA A 90 0.36 -3.21 5.75
CA ALA A 90 -0.03 -2.14 4.83
C ALA A 90 -0.14 -0.78 5.54
N LEU A 91 -0.64 -0.76 6.78
CA LEU A 91 -0.64 0.44 7.64
C LEU A 91 0.79 0.92 7.92
N ALA A 92 1.70 0.02 8.32
CA ALA A 92 3.08 0.35 8.61
C ALA A 92 3.84 0.84 7.37
N LEU A 93 3.61 0.21 6.21
CA LEU A 93 4.14 0.66 4.92
C LEU A 93 3.66 2.08 4.59
N THR A 94 2.36 2.34 4.75
CA THR A 94 1.79 3.66 4.50
C THR A 94 2.39 4.70 5.42
N PHE A 95 2.49 4.41 6.72
CA PHE A 95 3.11 5.28 7.71
C PHE A 95 4.58 5.59 7.36
N SER A 96 5.35 4.56 6.99
CA SER A 96 6.74 4.68 6.57
C SER A 96 6.88 5.62 5.37
N LEU A 97 6.08 5.42 4.33
CA LEU A 97 6.14 6.20 3.09
C LEU A 97 5.60 7.63 3.19
N THR A 98 4.87 7.95 4.26
CA THR A 98 4.08 9.19 4.31
C THR A 98 4.44 10.07 5.49
N LYS A 99 4.47 9.53 6.71
CA LYS A 99 4.82 10.30 7.92
C LYS A 99 6.31 10.25 8.20
N ALA A 100 6.95 9.09 8.03
CA ALA A 100 8.39 8.94 8.26
C ALA A 100 9.26 9.45 7.09
N GLY A 101 8.65 9.92 5.99
CA GLY A 101 9.39 10.45 4.83
C GLY A 101 10.07 9.38 3.98
N GLY A 102 9.67 8.12 4.14
CA GLY A 102 10.18 6.97 3.39
C GLY A 102 10.06 7.13 1.88
N LYS A 103 11.13 6.89 1.12
CA LYS A 103 11.06 6.81 -0.34
C LYS A 103 10.76 5.37 -0.77
N PRO A 104 9.86 5.16 -1.76
CA PRO A 104 9.60 3.82 -2.30
C PRO A 104 10.87 3.09 -2.78
N SER A 105 11.90 3.83 -3.21
CA SER A 105 13.16 3.27 -3.72
C SER A 105 13.91 2.37 -2.73
N TYR A 106 13.82 2.63 -1.43
CA TYR A 106 14.43 1.79 -0.40
C TYR A 106 13.41 1.08 0.48
N VAL A 107 12.23 1.67 0.69
CA VAL A 107 11.18 1.04 1.52
C VAL A 107 10.64 -0.22 0.84
N MET A 108 10.44 -0.23 -0.48
CA MET A 108 9.89 -1.40 -1.17
C MET A 108 10.85 -2.59 -1.15
N PRO A 109 12.14 -2.46 -1.51
CA PRO A 109 13.08 -3.58 -1.40
C PRO A 109 13.19 -4.13 0.03
N ILE A 110 13.25 -3.26 1.04
CA ILE A 110 13.34 -3.68 2.45
C ILE A 110 12.11 -4.51 2.86
N VAL A 111 10.90 -4.06 2.52
CA VAL A 111 9.66 -4.76 2.91
C VAL A 111 9.55 -6.10 2.20
N PHE A 112 9.73 -6.14 0.88
CA PHE A 112 9.54 -7.38 0.12
C PHE A 112 10.68 -8.39 0.34
N GLY A 113 11.93 -7.93 0.34
CA GLY A 113 13.07 -8.82 0.61
C GLY A 113 13.12 -9.27 2.08
N GLY A 114 12.76 -8.37 3.01
CA GLY A 114 12.59 -8.70 4.43
C GLY A 114 11.48 -9.74 4.66
N ALA A 115 10.33 -9.60 3.99
CA ALA A 115 9.25 -10.57 4.08
C ALA A 115 9.67 -11.98 3.63
N VAL A 116 10.40 -12.10 2.52
CA VAL A 116 10.94 -13.39 2.05
C VAL A 116 11.89 -14.00 3.10
N THR A 117 12.72 -13.15 3.72
CA THR A 117 13.68 -13.58 4.75
C THR A 117 12.96 -14.07 6.01
N VAL A 118 11.96 -13.34 6.50
CA VAL A 118 11.15 -13.72 7.66
C VAL A 118 10.41 -15.04 7.39
N ASN A 119 9.85 -15.22 6.19
CA ASN A 119 9.18 -16.46 5.82
C ASN A 119 10.15 -17.65 5.79
N ALA A 120 11.36 -17.47 5.27
CA ALA A 120 12.39 -18.52 5.28
C ALA A 120 12.79 -18.93 6.71
N ILE A 121 12.95 -17.95 7.61
CA ILE A 121 13.24 -18.21 9.04
C ILE A 121 12.06 -18.91 9.72
N ALA A 122 10.82 -18.48 9.46
CA ALA A 122 9.64 -19.12 10.02
C ALA A 122 9.52 -20.58 9.54
N ALA A 123 9.78 -20.85 8.27
CA ALA A 123 9.85 -22.20 7.71
C ALA A 123 10.96 -23.01 8.38
N TYR A 124 12.15 -22.45 8.54
CA TYR A 124 13.24 -23.10 9.26
C TYR A 124 12.80 -23.48 10.69
N LEU A 125 12.25 -22.54 11.47
CA LEU A 125 11.86 -22.80 12.86
C LEU A 125 10.74 -23.84 13.00
N THR A 126 9.87 -23.96 12.00
CA THR A 126 8.76 -24.91 12.01
C THR A 126 9.15 -26.30 11.49
N LEU A 127 10.06 -26.38 10.51
CA LEU A 127 10.46 -27.65 9.87
C LEU A 127 11.77 -28.26 10.43
N HIS A 128 12.62 -27.50 11.15
CA HIS A 128 13.95 -28.00 11.56
C HIS A 128 13.93 -29.22 12.50
N LYS A 129 12.77 -29.60 13.05
CA LYS A 129 12.65 -30.76 13.94
C LYS A 129 12.77 -32.11 13.22
N GLY A 130 12.88 -32.14 11.89
CA GLY A 130 12.98 -33.39 11.12
C GLY A 130 13.88 -33.40 9.88
N GLU A 131 14.42 -32.26 9.42
CA GLU A 131 15.19 -32.20 8.15
C GLU A 131 16.50 -31.41 8.28
N THR A 132 17.50 -31.83 7.51
CA THR A 132 18.78 -31.13 7.36
C THR A 132 18.61 -29.89 6.50
N VAL A 133 18.92 -28.73 7.07
CA VAL A 133 18.74 -27.45 6.39
C VAL A 133 19.86 -27.26 5.38
N ASN A 134 19.48 -27.04 4.12
CA ASN A 134 20.45 -26.82 3.05
C ASN A 134 21.16 -25.46 3.25
N PRO A 135 22.51 -25.43 3.34
CA PRO A 135 23.28 -24.19 3.52
C PRO A 135 23.00 -23.13 2.44
N LEU A 136 22.53 -23.52 1.25
CA LEU A 136 22.14 -22.59 0.19
C LEU A 136 20.99 -21.65 0.60
N MET A 137 20.16 -22.02 1.58
CA MET A 137 19.12 -21.12 2.10
C MET A 137 19.75 -19.86 2.71
N TRP A 138 20.79 -20.03 3.53
CA TRP A 138 21.51 -18.91 4.16
C TRP A 138 22.23 -18.05 3.12
N LEU A 139 22.81 -18.68 2.09
CA LEU A 139 23.40 -17.96 0.96
C LEU A 139 22.35 -17.13 0.20
N GLY A 140 21.16 -17.71 -0.06
CA GLY A 140 20.05 -17.01 -0.68
C GLY A 140 19.60 -15.80 0.14
N MET A 141 19.50 -15.94 1.47
CA MET A 141 19.18 -14.84 2.39
C MET A 141 20.25 -13.74 2.33
N ALA A 142 21.54 -14.11 2.32
CA ALA A 142 22.63 -13.14 2.17
C ALA A 142 22.55 -12.39 0.83
N MET A 143 22.21 -13.08 -0.27
CA MET A 143 22.02 -12.45 -1.58
C MET A 143 20.79 -11.53 -1.62
N VAL A 144 19.70 -11.89 -0.94
CA VAL A 144 18.54 -10.99 -0.79
C VAL A 144 18.96 -9.73 -0.03
N ALA A 145 19.66 -9.86 1.10
CA ALA A 145 20.14 -8.72 1.86
C ALA A 145 21.05 -7.81 1.02
N LEU A 146 21.98 -8.39 0.26
CA LEU A 146 22.83 -7.66 -0.68
C LEU A 146 21.98 -6.96 -1.75
N GLY A 147 21.02 -7.65 -2.35
CA GLY A 147 20.11 -7.09 -3.35
C GLY A 147 19.30 -5.92 -2.81
N ILE A 148 18.80 -6.00 -1.57
CA ILE A 148 18.12 -4.88 -0.89
C ILE A 148 19.07 -3.68 -0.76
N CYS A 149 20.29 -3.89 -0.26
CA CYS A 149 21.27 -2.81 -0.10
C CYS A 149 21.64 -2.16 -1.43
N LEU A 150 21.88 -2.95 -2.48
CA LEU A 150 22.23 -2.45 -3.80
C LEU A 150 21.05 -1.69 -4.44
N THR A 151 19.84 -2.24 -4.38
CA THR A 151 18.65 -1.56 -4.94
C THR A 151 18.34 -0.29 -4.17
N ALA A 152 18.39 -0.31 -2.84
CA ALA A 152 18.19 0.90 -2.02
C ALA A 152 19.27 1.96 -2.28
N GLY A 153 20.53 1.56 -2.47
CA GLY A 153 21.66 2.48 -2.67
C GLY A 153 21.78 3.06 -4.09
N TYR A 154 21.43 2.28 -5.12
CA TYR A 154 21.68 2.64 -6.53
C TYR A 154 20.41 2.91 -7.34
N THR A 155 19.20 2.72 -6.80
CA THR A 155 17.97 3.10 -7.53
C THR A 155 17.95 4.61 -7.77
N PRO A 156 17.86 5.08 -9.03
CA PRO A 156 17.84 6.50 -9.35
C PRO A 156 16.69 7.20 -8.62
N HIS A 157 17.02 8.27 -7.90
CA HIS A 157 16.04 9.09 -7.22
C HIS A 157 15.35 9.97 -8.26
N GLY A 158 14.13 9.61 -8.66
CA GLY A 158 13.32 10.46 -9.53
C GLY A 158 13.27 11.88 -8.97
N HIS A 159 13.60 12.86 -9.80
CA HIS A 159 13.54 14.28 -9.45
C HIS A 159 12.18 14.59 -8.81
N PRO A 160 12.13 15.40 -7.74
CA PRO A 160 10.86 15.94 -7.26
C PRO A 160 10.17 16.63 -8.45
N PRO A 161 8.84 16.45 -8.64
CA PRO A 161 8.12 17.22 -9.64
C PRO A 161 8.42 18.70 -9.39
N ALA A 162 8.87 19.39 -10.43
CA ALA A 162 9.22 20.80 -10.38
C ALA A 162 8.05 21.56 -9.76
N LYS A 163 8.33 22.28 -8.68
CA LYS A 163 7.38 23.17 -8.00
C LYS A 163 6.79 24.11 -9.07
N PRO A 164 5.48 24.06 -9.39
CA PRO A 164 4.90 25.09 -10.24
C PRO A 164 5.11 26.42 -9.53
N GLY A 165 5.84 27.32 -10.19
CA GLY A 165 6.15 28.65 -9.70
C GLY A 165 4.87 29.39 -9.34
N ALA A 166 4.91 30.11 -8.23
CA ALA A 166 3.85 31.00 -7.81
C ALA A 166 3.55 32.00 -8.95
N ALA A 167 2.36 31.92 -9.53
CA ALA A 167 1.73 33.02 -10.22
C ALA A 167 0.72 33.67 -9.25
N PRO A 168 0.58 35.01 -9.24
CA PRO A 168 -0.09 35.74 -8.18
C PRO A 168 -1.59 35.42 -8.14
N HIS A 169 -2.10 35.09 -6.95
CA HIS A 169 -3.53 35.08 -6.69
C HIS A 169 -4.05 36.52 -6.83
N ALA A 170 -4.83 36.77 -7.88
CA ALA A 170 -5.75 37.90 -7.91
C ALA A 170 -6.94 37.57 -6.99
N ASP A 171 -7.24 38.50 -6.10
CA ASP A 171 -8.31 38.47 -5.12
C ASP A 171 -9.68 38.10 -5.71
N ALA A 172 -10.36 37.14 -5.09
CA ALA A 172 -11.81 37.02 -5.17
C ALA A 172 -12.34 36.11 -4.04
N SER A 173 -12.31 36.62 -2.81
CA SER A 173 -13.16 36.10 -1.73
C SER A 173 -13.63 37.24 -0.84
N SER A 174 -14.82 37.78 -1.13
CA SER A 174 -15.82 38.11 -0.11
C SER A 174 -17.10 38.62 -0.78
N GLN A 175 -18.03 37.70 -0.95
CA GLN A 175 -19.46 38.00 -1.01
C GLN A 175 -20.14 37.03 -0.05
N ALA A 176 -21.17 37.51 0.65
CA ALA A 176 -21.87 36.96 1.83
C ALA A 176 -21.18 37.36 3.16
N ASP A 177 -21.77 38.13 4.09
CA ASP A 177 -23.18 38.28 4.46
C ASP A 177 -23.41 39.60 5.22
N GLY A 178 -24.67 40.09 5.23
CA GLY A 178 -25.19 40.89 6.34
C GLY A 178 -26.07 42.09 5.97
N ALA A 179 -27.37 41.84 5.82
CA ALA A 179 -28.41 42.85 5.64
C ALA A 179 -28.61 43.77 6.87
N SER A 180 -28.85 45.08 6.64
CA SER A 180 -29.91 45.84 7.35
C SER A 180 -30.11 47.24 6.76
N GLN A 181 -31.34 47.46 6.27
CA GLN A 181 -32.15 48.69 6.15
C GLN A 181 -31.54 50.08 6.39
N GLY A 182 -31.86 51.01 5.47
CA GLY A 182 -32.20 52.40 5.80
C GLY A 182 -31.60 53.47 4.88
N ASP A 183 -32.32 53.85 3.82
CA ASP A 183 -32.20 55.17 3.18
C ASP A 183 -32.96 56.22 4.05
N PRO A 184 -32.72 57.55 3.96
CA PRO A 184 -32.58 58.26 2.67
C PRO A 184 -31.59 59.48 2.76
N PRO A 185 -31.61 60.52 1.89
CA PRO A 185 -30.40 61.06 1.27
C PRO A 185 -30.05 62.48 1.79
N SER A 186 -29.02 63.08 1.19
CA SER A 186 -28.67 64.51 1.14
C SER A 186 -27.89 65.11 2.32
N LEU A 187 -26.66 65.58 2.03
CA LEU A 187 -26.30 67.01 2.11
C LEU A 187 -24.82 67.26 1.73
N GLU A 188 -24.65 68.26 0.86
CA GLU A 188 -23.46 69.09 0.63
C GLU A 188 -22.57 69.31 1.87
N LYS A 189 -21.26 69.43 1.66
CA LYS A 189 -20.53 70.71 1.78
C LYS A 189 -19.02 70.53 1.49
N HIS A 190 -18.55 71.41 0.59
CA HIS A 190 -17.24 72.08 0.51
C HIS A 190 -15.99 71.40 1.08
#